data_AF-A0A383BNI4-F1
#
_entry.id   AF-A0A383BNI4-F1
#
_cell.length_a   1.000
_cell.length_b   1.000
_cell.length_c   1.000
_cell.angle_alpha   90.00
_cell.angle_beta   90.00
_cell.angle_gamma   90.00
#
_symmetry.space_group_name_H-M   'P 1'
#
loop_
_entity.id
_entity.type
_entity.pdbx_description
1 polymer ?
#
loop_
_entity_poly.entity_id
_entity_poly.type
_entity_poly.pdbx_seq_one_letter_code
_entity_poly.pdbx_strand_id
1 'polypeptide(L)'
;AKLGVRNLADYNAKATRLNDSADADDDEEERPKALPWIVIIVDEFADLMLTAPADVETSLMALAQKSRAVGIHIILATQRPSVNVITGVIKANFPSRIAFQVASKTDSRTILDMNGAERLLGKGDMLFLPGGRGEPTRIHGAYVSGEETERLVASIKEMNYVAEEVAVFFNRADINSGENDRDDLFDEAVNVVVEFEQASTSFLQRRMKIGYSRAARLMDELEGAGIVGPAEGAKPREILVEGAG
;
A
#
# COMPACT_ATOMS: atom_id res chain seq x y z
N ALA A 1 1.56 -21.83 10.17
CA ALA A 1 1.92 -22.10 8.76
C ALA A 1 1.87 -23.61 8.51
N LYS A 2 1.02 -24.10 7.59
CA LYS A 2 0.78 -25.55 7.35
C LYS A 2 2.02 -26.36 6.96
N LEU A 3 3.03 -25.74 6.35
CA LEU A 3 4.23 -26.42 5.84
C LEU A 3 5.53 -26.14 6.63
N GLY A 4 5.47 -25.31 7.68
CA GLY A 4 6.61 -25.05 8.59
C GLY A 4 7.82 -24.34 7.97
N VAL A 5 7.63 -23.58 6.89
CA VAL A 5 8.70 -22.87 6.15
C VAL A 5 8.81 -21.40 6.56
N ARG A 6 9.99 -20.80 6.36
CA ARG A 6 10.30 -19.43 6.81
C ARG A 6 10.15 -18.37 5.72
N ASN A 7 10.26 -18.73 4.45
CA ASN A 7 10.14 -17.79 3.33
C ASN A 7 9.58 -18.47 2.07
N LEU A 8 9.24 -17.66 1.06
CA LEU A 8 8.68 -18.12 -0.21
C LEU A 8 9.62 -19.04 -1.00
N ALA A 9 10.93 -18.78 -0.97
CA ALA A 9 11.90 -19.63 -1.67
C ALA A 9 11.93 -21.05 -1.07
N ASP A 10 11.95 -21.15 0.26
CA ASP A 10 11.87 -22.42 0.99
C ASP A 10 10.53 -23.12 0.74
N TYR A 11 9.44 -22.35 0.69
CA TYR A 11 8.11 -22.86 0.33
C TYR A 11 8.13 -23.49 -1.07
N ASN A 12 8.59 -22.75 -2.08
CA ASN A 12 8.62 -23.22 -3.47
C ASN A 12 9.54 -24.42 -3.63
N ALA A 13 10.73 -24.40 -3.02
CA ALA A 13 11.65 -25.54 -3.05
C ALA A 13 11.02 -26.80 -2.42
N LYS A 14 10.24 -26.65 -1.34
CA LYS A 14 9.54 -27.76 -0.70
C LYS A 14 8.34 -28.23 -1.54
N ALA A 15 7.59 -27.31 -2.13
CA ALA A 15 6.47 -27.61 -3.01
C ALA A 15 6.92 -28.42 -4.23
N THR A 16 7.99 -27.99 -4.91
CA THR A 16 8.59 -28.71 -6.03
C THR A 16 9.02 -30.12 -5.62
N ARG A 17 9.74 -30.28 -4.51
CA ARG A 17 10.18 -31.61 -4.03
C ARG A 17 9.01 -32.54 -3.74
N LEU A 18 7.93 -32.04 -3.14
CA LEU A 18 6.74 -32.83 -2.85
C LEU A 18 6.04 -33.29 -4.14
N ASN A 19 5.96 -32.40 -5.13
CA ASN A 19 5.36 -32.71 -6.41
C ASN A 19 6.20 -33.70 -7.24
N ASP A 20 7.52 -33.63 -7.15
CA ASP A 20 8.45 -34.56 -7.82
C ASP A 20 8.40 -35.97 -7.20
N SER A 21 8.01 -36.09 -5.92
CA SER A 21 7.93 -37.35 -5.18
C SER A 21 6.52 -37.94 -5.07
N ALA A 22 5.51 -37.27 -5.62
CA ALA A 22 4.11 -37.68 -5.51
C ALA A 22 3.80 -38.81 -6.49
N ASP A 23 3.09 -39.85 -6.03
CA ASP A 23 2.66 -40.95 -6.88
C ASP A 23 1.54 -40.50 -7.84
N ALA A 24 1.33 -41.23 -8.94
CA ALA A 24 0.32 -40.86 -9.95
C ALA A 24 -1.12 -40.93 -9.42
N ASP A 25 -1.34 -41.64 -8.31
CA ASP A 25 -2.65 -41.81 -7.66
C ASP A 25 -2.95 -40.74 -6.59
N ASP A 26 -1.99 -39.86 -6.26
CA ASP A 26 -2.21 -38.76 -5.30
C ASP A 26 -3.04 -37.63 -5.94
N ASP A 27 -4.12 -37.21 -5.27
CA ASP A 27 -5.01 -36.14 -5.70
C ASP A 27 -4.23 -34.84 -6.02
N GLU A 28 -4.33 -34.40 -7.27
CA GLU A 28 -3.61 -33.23 -7.78
C GLU A 28 -4.02 -31.92 -7.08
N GLU A 29 -5.23 -31.88 -6.49
CA GLU A 29 -5.75 -30.75 -5.71
C GLU A 29 -5.10 -30.61 -4.32
N GLU A 30 -4.55 -31.69 -3.75
CA GLU A 30 -3.86 -31.65 -2.45
C GLU A 30 -2.38 -31.24 -2.57
N ARG A 31 -1.86 -31.19 -3.81
CA ARG A 31 -0.46 -30.85 -4.08
C ARG A 31 -0.20 -29.36 -3.88
N PRO A 32 0.82 -28.98 -3.08
CA PRO A 32 1.17 -27.58 -2.93
C PRO A 32 1.68 -27.00 -4.25
N LYS A 33 1.01 -25.94 -4.74
CA LYS A 33 1.44 -25.21 -5.93
C LYS A 33 2.54 -24.22 -5.58
N ALA A 34 3.56 -24.14 -6.42
CA ALA A 34 4.58 -23.10 -6.29
C ALA A 34 3.91 -21.72 -6.43
N LEU A 35 4.28 -20.80 -5.54
CA LEU A 35 3.73 -19.46 -5.48
C LEU A 35 4.65 -18.48 -6.23
N PRO A 36 4.10 -17.53 -6.99
CA PRO A 36 4.89 -16.56 -7.72
C PRO A 36 5.52 -15.52 -6.79
N TRP A 37 6.60 -14.90 -7.24
CA TRP A 37 7.08 -13.64 -6.67
C TRP A 37 6.20 -12.50 -7.19
N ILE A 38 5.80 -11.59 -6.30
CA ILE A 38 4.98 -10.44 -6.67
C ILE A 38 5.84 -9.19 -6.62
N VAL A 39 5.88 -8.43 -7.71
CA VAL A 39 6.58 -7.14 -7.79
C VAL A 39 5.55 -6.04 -8.02
N ILE A 40 5.45 -5.12 -7.06
CA ILE A 40 4.58 -3.95 -7.12
C ILE A 40 5.43 -2.76 -7.56
N ILE A 41 5.04 -2.10 -8.65
CA ILE A 41 5.77 -0.94 -9.20
C ILE A 41 4.83 0.27 -9.16
N VAL A 42 5.28 1.35 -8.54
CA VAL A 42 4.57 2.64 -8.50
C VAL A 42 5.48 3.70 -9.11
N ASP A 43 5.16 4.15 -10.33
CA ASP A 43 6.03 5.05 -11.12
C ASP A 43 6.11 6.48 -10.54
N GLU A 44 5.02 6.96 -9.93
CA GLU A 44 4.97 8.26 -9.27
C GLU A 44 4.16 8.16 -7.97
N PHE A 45 4.81 7.68 -6.90
CA PHE A 45 4.11 7.50 -5.62
C PHE A 45 3.83 8.83 -4.89
N ALA A 46 4.41 9.95 -5.34
CA ALA A 46 4.12 11.26 -4.77
C ALA A 46 2.64 11.66 -4.95
N ASP A 47 2.00 11.25 -6.05
CA ASP A 47 0.60 11.57 -6.30
C ASP A 47 -0.33 10.90 -5.26
N LEU A 48 0.05 9.70 -4.81
CA LEU A 48 -0.62 9.02 -3.69
C LEU A 48 -0.39 9.77 -2.38
N MET A 49 0.85 10.18 -2.12
CA MET A 49 1.23 10.94 -0.91
C MET A 49 0.56 12.31 -0.81
N LEU A 50 0.23 12.94 -1.94
CA LEU A 50 -0.49 14.23 -1.95
C LEU A 50 -1.98 14.08 -1.70
N THR A 51 -2.54 12.90 -1.97
CA THR A 51 -3.97 12.64 -1.83
C THR A 51 -4.32 12.09 -0.44
N ALA A 52 -3.56 11.09 0.03
CA ALA A 52 -3.84 10.39 1.28
C ALA A 52 -2.54 9.92 1.98
N PRO A 53 -1.70 10.84 2.49
CA PRO A 53 -0.36 10.50 2.99
C PRO A 53 -0.39 9.47 4.13
N ALA A 54 -1.32 9.61 5.09
CA ALA A 54 -1.40 8.73 6.25
C ALA A 54 -1.76 7.28 5.87
N ASP A 55 -2.75 7.11 4.98
CA ASP A 55 -3.21 5.80 4.53
C ASP A 55 -2.14 5.10 3.68
N VAL A 56 -1.48 5.87 2.81
CA VAL A 56 -0.40 5.38 1.93
C VAL A 56 0.82 4.96 2.75
N GLU A 57 1.27 5.78 3.71
CA GLU A 57 2.39 5.40 4.58
C GLU A 57 2.10 4.15 5.40
N THR A 58 0.90 4.06 5.97
CA THR A 58 0.49 2.89 6.78
C THR A 58 0.50 1.62 5.93
N SER A 59 -0.04 1.69 4.72
CA SER A 59 -0.08 0.57 3.78
C SER A 59 1.32 0.15 3.31
N LEU A 60 2.15 1.12 2.93
CA LEU A 60 3.53 0.87 2.48
C LEU A 60 4.39 0.30 3.62
N MET A 61 4.22 0.80 4.84
CA MET A 61 4.90 0.29 6.03
C MET A 61 4.49 -1.17 6.31
N ALA A 62 3.18 -1.45 6.34
CA ALA A 62 2.66 -2.78 6.59
C ALA A 62 3.18 -3.79 5.55
N LEU A 63 3.20 -3.39 4.27
CA LEU A 63 3.77 -4.19 3.21
C LEU A 63 5.27 -4.38 3.43
N ALA A 64 6.07 -3.32 3.55
CA ALA A 64 7.53 -3.42 3.66
C ALA A 64 8.00 -4.28 4.85
N GLN A 65 7.27 -4.26 5.97
CA GLN A 65 7.61 -5.07 7.15
C GLN A 65 7.25 -6.55 7.00
N LYS A 66 6.14 -6.87 6.34
CA LYS A 66 5.62 -8.25 6.25
C LYS A 66 6.05 -8.96 4.96
N SER A 67 6.36 -8.20 3.91
CA SER A 67 6.55 -8.69 2.53
C SER A 67 7.83 -9.51 2.31
N ARG A 68 8.90 -9.20 3.05
CA ARG A 68 10.25 -9.75 2.79
C ARG A 68 10.29 -11.28 2.81
N ALA A 69 9.59 -11.91 3.76
CA ALA A 69 9.57 -13.37 3.87
C ALA A 69 8.59 -14.03 2.90
N VAL A 70 7.51 -13.34 2.53
CA VAL A 70 6.43 -13.89 1.70
C VAL A 70 6.62 -13.68 0.20
N GLY A 71 7.71 -13.02 -0.21
CA GLY A 71 8.11 -12.86 -1.61
C GLY A 71 7.36 -11.77 -2.38
N ILE A 72 6.94 -10.72 -1.65
CA ILE A 72 6.42 -9.49 -2.24
C ILE A 72 7.54 -8.44 -2.23
N HIS A 73 7.78 -7.81 -3.39
CA HIS A 73 8.78 -6.77 -3.59
C HIS A 73 8.10 -5.50 -4.10
N ILE A 74 8.61 -4.34 -3.69
CA ILE A 74 8.01 -3.06 -4.03
C ILE A 74 9.08 -2.13 -4.58
N ILE A 75 8.77 -1.51 -5.71
CA ILE A 75 9.56 -0.46 -6.36
C ILE A 75 8.72 0.82 -6.32
N LEU A 76 9.21 1.81 -5.59
CA LEU A 76 8.62 3.15 -5.52
C LEU A 76 9.50 4.11 -6.31
N ALA A 77 8.93 4.74 -7.32
CA ALA A 77 9.57 5.79 -8.11
C ALA A 77 8.83 7.12 -7.95
N THR A 78 9.57 8.21 -8.04
CA THR A 78 9.04 9.56 -7.97
C THR A 78 10.00 10.54 -8.65
N GLN A 79 9.44 11.56 -9.29
CA GLN A 79 10.19 12.72 -9.79
C GLN A 79 10.21 13.89 -8.78
N ARG A 80 9.53 13.75 -7.63
CA ARG A 80 9.38 14.79 -6.60
C ARG A 80 10.10 14.41 -5.30
N PRO A 81 11.45 14.51 -5.25
CA PRO A 81 12.26 14.11 -4.08
C PRO A 81 12.18 15.15 -2.94
N SER A 82 10.97 15.34 -2.41
CA SER A 82 10.69 16.24 -1.29
C SER A 82 10.52 15.48 0.02
N VAL A 83 10.78 16.14 1.15
CA VAL A 83 10.62 15.55 2.50
C VAL A 83 9.18 15.11 2.78
N ASN A 84 8.19 15.74 2.12
CA ASN A 84 6.78 15.39 2.26
C ASN A 84 6.40 14.13 1.49
N VAL A 85 7.22 13.72 0.51
CA VAL A 85 7.03 12.51 -0.30
C VAL A 85 7.89 11.38 0.25
N ILE A 86 9.19 11.64 0.42
CA ILE A 86 10.17 10.68 0.95
C ILE A 86 10.34 10.94 2.44
N THR A 87 9.32 10.56 3.21
CA THR A 87 9.27 10.79 4.65
C THR A 87 10.23 9.87 5.41
N GLY A 88 10.42 10.13 6.71
CA GLY A 88 11.23 9.26 7.57
C GLY A 88 10.71 7.83 7.64
N VAL A 89 9.38 7.64 7.61
CA VAL A 89 8.73 6.32 7.63
C VAL A 89 9.06 5.55 6.36
N ILE A 90 8.98 6.19 5.20
CA ILE A 90 9.38 5.59 3.92
C ILE A 90 10.87 5.22 3.96
N LYS A 91 11.75 6.14 4.38
CA LYS A 91 13.19 5.86 4.46
C LYS A 91 13.53 4.70 5.40
N ALA A 92 12.83 4.56 6.52
CA ALA A 92 13.07 3.50 7.48
C ALA A 92 12.70 2.11 6.95
N ASN A 93 11.69 2.02 6.10
CA ASN A 93 11.18 0.74 5.59
C ASN A 93 11.75 0.37 4.20
N PHE A 94 12.29 1.34 3.46
CA PHE A 94 12.91 1.14 2.15
C PHE A 94 14.41 1.52 2.18
N PRO A 95 15.28 0.61 2.64
CA PRO A 95 16.69 0.91 2.87
C PRO A 95 17.54 0.89 1.59
N SER A 96 17.08 0.22 0.54
CA SER A 96 17.77 0.24 -0.77
C SER A 96 17.21 1.36 -1.63
N ARG A 97 18.08 2.22 -2.16
CA ARG A 97 17.68 3.45 -2.86
C ARG A 97 18.50 3.66 -4.12
N ILE A 98 17.85 4.19 -5.15
CA ILE A 98 18.49 4.61 -6.39
C ILE A 98 18.15 6.09 -6.58
N ALA A 99 19.17 6.91 -6.82
CA ALA A 99 19.00 8.30 -7.20
C ALA A 99 19.61 8.54 -8.58
N PHE A 100 18.80 8.99 -9.52
CA PHE A 100 19.26 9.60 -10.76
C PHE A 100 19.66 11.06 -10.50
N GLN A 101 20.07 11.77 -11.55
CA GLN A 101 20.39 13.19 -11.47
C GLN A 101 19.22 13.98 -10.86
N VAL A 102 19.52 14.76 -9.82
CA VAL A 102 18.58 15.67 -9.16
C VAL A 102 19.05 17.12 -9.26
N ALA A 103 18.12 18.06 -9.04
CA ALA A 103 18.40 19.49 -9.19
C ALA A 103 19.30 20.06 -8.09
N SER A 104 19.21 19.53 -6.87
CA SER A 104 19.88 20.14 -5.71
C SER A 104 20.50 19.14 -4.74
N LYS A 105 21.45 19.64 -3.93
CA LYS A 105 21.99 18.90 -2.77
C LYS A 105 20.91 18.54 -1.76
N THR A 106 19.84 19.33 -1.67
CA THR A 106 18.72 19.06 -0.76
C THR A 106 17.99 17.81 -1.24
N ASP A 107 17.68 17.73 -2.53
CA ASP A 107 17.01 16.56 -3.14
C ASP A 107 17.87 15.30 -3.02
N SER A 108 19.19 15.42 -3.23
CA SER A 108 20.12 14.30 -3.04
C SER A 108 20.05 13.77 -1.60
N ARG A 109 20.04 14.66 -0.61
CA ARG A 109 19.91 14.27 0.80
C ARG A 109 18.53 13.69 1.12
N THR A 110 17.48 14.17 0.49
CA THR A 110 16.14 13.59 0.67
C THR A 110 16.10 12.12 0.24
N ILE A 111 16.75 11.76 -0.85
CA ILE A 111 16.77 10.38 -1.36
C ILE A 111 17.83 9.53 -0.66
N LEU A 112 19.08 9.97 -0.60
CA LEU A 112 20.23 9.15 -0.20
C LEU A 112 20.75 9.43 1.22
N ASP A 113 20.18 10.38 1.94
CA ASP A 113 20.71 10.93 3.19
C ASP A 113 22.13 11.55 3.05
N MET A 114 22.58 11.78 1.81
CA MET A 114 23.88 12.37 1.48
C MET A 114 23.86 13.16 0.17
N ASN A 115 24.92 13.95 -0.07
CA ASN A 115 25.13 14.63 -1.34
C ASN A 115 25.74 13.67 -2.39
N GLY A 116 25.56 13.99 -3.67
CA GLY A 116 26.21 13.28 -4.77
C GLY A 116 25.33 13.18 -6.01
N ALA A 117 24.02 13.01 -5.83
CA ALA A 117 23.09 12.85 -6.94
C ALA A 117 22.95 14.13 -7.78
N GLU A 118 23.19 15.30 -7.19
CA GLU A 118 23.18 16.59 -7.91
C GLU A 118 24.36 16.76 -8.88
N ARG A 119 25.37 15.89 -8.79
CA ARG A 119 26.58 15.90 -9.64
C ARG A 119 26.54 14.87 -10.76
N LEU A 120 25.46 14.09 -10.85
CA LEU A 120 25.29 13.09 -11.91
C LEU A 120 25.11 13.78 -13.27
N LEU A 121 25.40 13.04 -14.33
CA LEU A 121 25.41 13.54 -15.70
C LEU A 121 24.04 13.44 -16.40
N GLY A 122 23.05 12.87 -15.74
CA GLY A 122 21.75 12.53 -16.34
C GLY A 122 21.86 11.30 -17.25
N LYS A 123 20.86 11.10 -18.12
CA LYS A 123 20.85 10.04 -19.16
C LYS A 123 21.22 8.64 -18.65
N GLY A 124 20.68 8.25 -17.50
CA GLY A 124 20.90 6.93 -16.89
C GLY A 124 22.03 6.86 -15.87
N ASP A 125 22.82 7.94 -15.68
CA ASP A 125 23.80 8.01 -14.59
C ASP A 125 23.09 8.07 -13.23
N MET A 126 23.45 7.17 -12.31
CA MET A 126 22.78 7.00 -11.03
C MET A 126 23.72 6.63 -9.89
N LEU A 127 23.26 6.88 -8.67
CA LEU A 127 23.82 6.36 -7.43
C LEU A 127 22.89 5.28 -6.87
N PHE A 128 23.43 4.10 -6.62
CA PHE A 128 22.73 3.00 -5.96
C PHE A 128 23.26 2.82 -4.54
N LEU A 129 22.39 2.98 -3.55
CA LEU A 129 22.66 2.72 -2.13
C LEU A 129 21.98 1.41 -1.74
N PRO A 130 22.72 0.30 -1.58
CA PRO A 130 22.15 -0.95 -1.08
C PRO A 130 21.77 -0.83 0.39
N GLY A 131 20.68 -1.50 0.80
CA GLY A 131 20.32 -1.58 2.21
C GLY A 131 21.44 -2.16 3.07
N GLY A 132 21.78 -1.46 4.16
CA GLY A 132 22.83 -1.87 5.10
C GLY A 132 24.26 -1.43 4.72
N ARG A 133 24.46 -0.75 3.58
CA ARG A 133 25.72 -0.07 3.27
C ARG A 133 25.67 1.40 3.66
N GLY A 134 26.84 1.95 4.02
CA GLY A 134 27.00 3.37 4.34
C GLY A 134 27.28 4.28 3.14
N GLU A 135 27.67 3.72 1.99
CA GLU A 135 28.04 4.51 0.80
C GLU A 135 27.41 3.95 -0.49
N PRO A 136 26.95 4.82 -1.40
CA PRO A 136 26.40 4.44 -2.68
C PRO A 136 27.48 4.10 -3.69
N THR A 137 27.15 3.23 -4.64
CA THR A 137 27.96 2.93 -5.81
C THR A 137 27.40 3.69 -7.02
N ARG A 138 28.26 4.36 -7.78
CA ARG A 138 27.86 5.00 -9.03
C ARG A 138 27.71 3.94 -10.13
N ILE A 139 26.59 3.98 -10.84
CA ILE A 139 26.24 3.04 -11.90
C ILE A 139 25.78 3.82 -13.12
N HIS A 140 26.14 3.34 -14.31
CA HIS A 140 25.57 3.83 -15.57
C HIS A 140 24.45 2.88 -15.99
N GLY A 141 23.23 3.39 -16.00
CA GLY A 141 22.03 2.64 -16.37
C GLY A 141 22.09 2.19 -17.83
N ALA A 142 21.64 0.96 -18.07
CA ALA A 142 21.44 0.46 -19.42
C ALA A 142 20.35 1.29 -20.11
N TYR A 143 20.62 1.76 -21.31
CA TYR A 143 19.63 2.41 -22.14
C TYR A 143 18.82 1.34 -22.87
N VAL A 144 17.50 1.43 -22.78
CA VAL A 144 16.55 0.63 -23.56
C VAL A 144 15.72 1.60 -24.36
N SER A 145 15.72 1.44 -25.68
CA SER A 145 14.94 2.28 -26.59
C SER A 145 13.45 1.94 -26.52
N GLY A 146 12.60 2.85 -27.02
CA GLY A 146 11.17 2.60 -27.17
C GLY A 146 10.88 1.40 -28.08
N GLU A 147 11.63 1.27 -29.19
CA GLU A 147 11.51 0.13 -30.11
C GLU A 147 11.86 -1.20 -29.42
N GLU A 148 12.91 -1.25 -28.61
CA GLU A 148 13.25 -2.44 -27.83
C GLU A 148 12.16 -2.80 -26.83
N THR A 149 11.53 -1.80 -26.23
CA THR A 149 10.40 -2.00 -25.30
C THR A 149 9.18 -2.56 -26.03
N GLU A 150 8.83 -2.01 -27.19
CA GLU A 150 7.73 -2.50 -28.03
C GLU A 150 7.95 -3.95 -28.47
N ARG A 151 9.17 -4.28 -28.92
CA ARG A 151 9.54 -5.67 -29.28
C ARG A 151 9.46 -6.62 -28.09
N LEU A 152 9.89 -6.18 -26.91
CA LEU A 152 9.78 -6.99 -25.68
C LEU A 152 8.32 -7.25 -25.31
N VAL A 153 7.48 -6.21 -25.34
CA VAL A 153 6.05 -6.33 -25.04
C VAL A 153 5.35 -7.24 -26.04
N ALA A 154 5.68 -7.14 -27.34
CA ALA A 154 5.14 -8.03 -28.37
C ALA A 154 5.51 -9.49 -28.09
N SER A 155 6.78 -9.75 -27.79
CA SER A 155 7.28 -11.10 -27.47
C SER A 155 6.57 -11.70 -26.24
N ILE A 156 6.30 -10.90 -25.21
CA ILE A 156 5.57 -11.34 -24.01
C ILE A 156 4.10 -11.67 -24.36
N LYS A 157 3.46 -10.86 -25.21
CA LYS A 157 2.07 -11.11 -25.65
C LYS A 157 1.95 -12.42 -26.43
N GLU A 158 2.95 -12.77 -27.22
CA GLU A 158 2.99 -14.04 -27.98
C GLU A 158 3.08 -15.29 -27.07
N MET A 159 3.56 -15.14 -25.84
CA MET A 159 3.63 -16.24 -24.87
C MET A 159 2.24 -16.68 -24.35
N ASN A 160 1.15 -16.00 -24.74
CA ASN A 160 -0.22 -16.25 -24.27
C ASN A 160 -0.33 -16.32 -22.74
N TYR A 161 0.50 -15.55 -22.02
CA TYR A 161 0.41 -15.46 -20.57
C TYR A 161 -0.90 -14.79 -20.17
N VAL A 162 -1.77 -15.53 -19.48
CA VAL A 162 -2.99 -14.98 -18.89
C VAL A 162 -2.64 -14.54 -17.48
N ALA A 163 -2.61 -13.23 -17.26
CA ALA A 163 -2.45 -12.69 -15.92
C ALA A 163 -3.68 -13.05 -15.09
N GLU A 164 -3.45 -13.65 -13.92
CA GLU A 164 -4.51 -13.78 -12.92
C GLU A 164 -4.92 -12.38 -12.45
N GLU A 165 -6.21 -12.08 -12.49
CA GLU A 165 -6.70 -10.85 -11.90
C GLU A 165 -6.44 -10.91 -10.39
N VAL A 166 -5.53 -10.04 -9.93
CA VAL A 166 -5.38 -9.80 -8.50
C VAL A 166 -6.68 -9.14 -8.05
N ALA A 167 -7.49 -9.87 -7.29
CA ALA A 167 -8.68 -9.31 -6.67
C ALA A 167 -8.26 -8.10 -5.82
N VAL A 168 -8.58 -6.90 -6.32
CA VAL A 168 -8.44 -5.67 -5.55
C VAL A 168 -9.61 -5.67 -4.58
N PHE A 169 -9.40 -6.23 -3.40
CA PHE A 169 -10.40 -6.17 -2.34
C PHE A 169 -10.54 -4.70 -1.91
N PHE A 170 -11.64 -4.05 -2.32
CA PHE A 170 -12.00 -2.69 -1.88
C PHE A 170 -12.43 -2.63 -0.42
N ASN A 171 -12.50 -3.78 0.26
CA ASN A 171 -12.56 -3.79 1.70
C ASN A 171 -11.23 -3.22 2.18
N ARG A 172 -11.26 -1.99 2.71
CA ARG A 172 -10.26 -1.50 3.65
C ARG A 172 -10.02 -2.63 4.64
N ALA A 173 -8.98 -3.42 4.41
CA ALA A 173 -8.48 -4.31 5.44
C ALA A 173 -7.88 -3.35 6.45
N ASP A 174 -8.69 -2.95 7.44
CA ASP A 174 -8.21 -2.25 8.61
C ASP A 174 -7.05 -3.07 9.15
N ILE A 175 -5.85 -2.56 8.97
CA ILE A 175 -4.58 -3.22 9.32
C ILE A 175 -4.45 -3.39 10.86
N ASN A 176 -5.52 -3.08 11.62
CA ASN A 176 -5.64 -3.21 13.06
C ASN A 176 -6.94 -3.89 13.53
N SER A 177 -7.53 -4.82 12.78
CA SER A 177 -8.69 -5.59 13.28
C SER A 177 -8.25 -6.62 14.35
N GLY A 178 -7.92 -6.13 15.54
CA GLY A 178 -7.90 -6.85 16.80
C GLY A 178 -8.97 -6.27 17.70
N GLU A 179 -10.09 -6.98 17.82
CA GLU A 179 -11.08 -6.95 18.90
C GLU A 179 -11.37 -5.60 19.60
N ASN A 180 -12.09 -4.70 18.91
CA ASN A 180 -13.17 -3.79 19.40
C ASN A 180 -13.34 -2.61 18.43
N ASP A 181 -13.85 -2.89 17.23
CA ASP A 181 -13.81 -1.98 16.08
C ASP A 181 -15.06 -1.08 15.96
N ARG A 182 -15.38 -0.37 17.04
CA ARG A 182 -16.29 0.78 17.01
C ARG A 182 -15.60 1.90 17.77
N ASP A 183 -15.74 3.14 17.29
CA ASP A 183 -15.30 4.29 18.09
C ASP A 183 -15.99 4.22 19.47
N ASP A 184 -15.26 4.47 20.56
CA ASP A 184 -15.81 4.39 21.92
C ASP A 184 -17.08 5.24 22.13
N LEU A 185 -17.30 6.24 21.26
CA LEU A 185 -18.44 7.14 21.28
C LEU A 185 -19.56 6.74 20.31
N PHE A 186 -19.45 5.58 19.64
CA PHE A 186 -20.42 5.13 18.65
C PHE A 186 -21.84 5.05 19.23
N ASP A 187 -22.03 4.36 20.35
CA ASP A 187 -23.35 4.22 20.98
C ASP A 187 -23.91 5.58 21.45
N GLU A 188 -23.05 6.50 21.89
CA GLU A 188 -23.45 7.87 22.21
C GLU A 188 -23.87 8.65 20.97
N ALA A 189 -23.16 8.47 19.85
CA ALA A 189 -23.49 9.10 18.57
C ALA A 189 -24.84 8.60 18.02
N VAL A 190 -25.15 7.30 18.16
CA VAL A 190 -26.47 6.74 17.82
C VAL A 190 -27.57 7.46 18.60
N ASN A 191 -27.43 7.53 19.93
CA ASN A 191 -28.42 8.16 20.80
C ASN A 191 -28.62 9.64 20.44
N VAL A 192 -27.53 10.37 20.18
CA VAL A 192 -27.59 11.79 19.80
C VAL A 192 -28.27 12.00 18.45
N VAL A 193 -28.02 11.14 17.46
CA VAL A 193 -28.66 11.27 16.14
C VAL A 193 -30.15 10.96 16.22
N VAL A 194 -30.53 9.91 16.96
CA VAL A 194 -31.93 9.50 17.11
C VAL A 194 -32.73 10.48 17.97
N GLU A 195 -32.18 10.95 19.09
CA GLU A 195 -32.87 11.88 20.01
C GLU A 195 -33.13 13.25 19.37
N PHE A 196 -32.17 13.77 18.60
CA PHE A 196 -32.23 15.12 18.05
C PHE A 196 -32.65 15.17 16.57
N GLU A 197 -32.89 14.02 15.95
CA GLU A 197 -33.25 13.87 14.53
C GLU A 197 -32.31 14.66 13.58
N GLN A 198 -31.02 14.75 13.94
CA GLN A 198 -30.01 15.50 13.17
C GLN A 198 -28.75 14.66 12.93
N ALA A 199 -28.54 14.24 11.69
CA ALA A 199 -27.39 13.44 11.27
C ALA A 199 -26.43 14.25 10.39
N SER A 200 -25.66 15.17 10.99
CA SER A 200 -24.59 15.88 10.26
C SER A 200 -23.28 15.92 11.04
N THR A 201 -22.16 15.91 10.31
CA THR A 201 -20.80 15.92 10.88
C THR A 201 -20.59 17.10 11.82
N SER A 202 -21.00 18.29 11.40
CA SER A 202 -20.90 19.52 12.19
C SER A 202 -21.82 19.51 13.42
N PHE A 203 -22.93 18.78 13.39
CA PHE A 203 -23.82 18.61 14.54
C PHE A 203 -23.18 17.70 15.60
N LEU A 204 -22.72 16.51 15.21
CA LEU A 204 -22.02 15.58 16.11
C LEU A 204 -20.78 16.23 16.72
N GLN A 205 -20.00 16.95 15.91
CA GLN A 205 -18.83 17.70 16.37
C GLN A 205 -19.17 18.64 17.55
N ARG A 206 -20.23 19.43 17.43
CA ARG A 206 -20.63 20.40 18.46
C ARG A 206 -21.27 19.73 19.67
N ARG A 207 -22.14 18.73 19.45
CA ARG A 207 -22.94 18.10 20.50
C ARG A 207 -22.11 17.19 21.40
N MET A 208 -21.17 16.45 20.80
CA MET A 208 -20.27 15.52 21.50
C MET A 208 -18.91 16.14 21.84
N LYS A 209 -18.67 17.40 21.45
CA LYS A 209 -17.41 18.13 21.68
C LYS A 209 -16.16 17.39 21.17
N ILE A 210 -16.29 16.76 20.01
CA ILE A 210 -15.21 15.99 19.35
C ILE A 210 -14.60 16.76 18.17
N GLY A 211 -13.45 16.32 17.68
CA GLY A 211 -12.83 16.88 16.47
C GLY A 211 -13.62 16.54 15.20
N TYR A 212 -13.50 17.38 14.16
CA TYR A 212 -14.23 17.20 12.89
C TYR A 212 -13.95 15.84 12.23
N SER A 213 -12.68 15.39 12.21
CA SER A 213 -12.29 14.10 11.63
C SER A 213 -12.93 12.91 12.35
N ARG A 214 -13.05 12.98 13.68
CA ARG A 214 -13.71 11.95 14.48
C ARG A 214 -15.23 11.96 14.27
N ALA A 215 -15.83 13.14 14.18
CA ALA A 215 -17.25 13.28 13.85
C ALA A 215 -17.56 12.74 12.43
N ALA A 216 -16.66 12.92 11.46
CA ALA A 216 -16.81 12.39 10.11
C ALA A 216 -16.76 10.86 10.12
N ARG A 217 -15.78 10.29 10.83
CA ARG A 217 -15.67 8.83 10.99
C ARG A 217 -16.91 8.23 11.65
N LEU A 218 -17.42 8.84 12.72
CA LEU A 218 -18.66 8.41 13.38
C LEU A 218 -19.85 8.46 12.42
N MET A 219 -19.97 9.49 11.56
CA MET A 219 -21.04 9.54 10.55
C MET A 219 -20.93 8.39 9.53
N ASP A 220 -19.73 8.02 9.12
CA ASP A 220 -19.49 6.91 8.20
C ASP A 220 -19.74 5.55 8.87
N GLU A 221 -19.40 5.40 10.16
CA GLU A 221 -19.73 4.22 10.96
C GLU A 221 -21.25 4.07 11.13
N LEU A 222 -21.98 5.17 11.38
CA LEU A 222 -23.44 5.17 11.47
C LEU A 222 -24.10 4.80 10.13
N GLU A 223 -23.52 5.21 9.00
CA GLU A 223 -23.97 4.80 7.66
C GLU A 223 -23.72 3.32 7.42
N GLY A 224 -22.51 2.83 7.74
CA GLY A 224 -22.17 1.41 7.66
C GLY A 224 -23.05 0.52 8.56
N ALA A 225 -23.55 1.06 9.66
CA ALA A 225 -24.49 0.40 10.56
C ALA A 225 -25.96 0.52 10.13
N GLY A 226 -26.27 1.22 9.04
CA GLY A 226 -27.64 1.42 8.55
C GLY A 226 -28.50 2.34 9.43
N ILE A 227 -27.88 3.20 10.25
CA ILE A 227 -28.57 4.14 11.14
C ILE A 227 -28.87 5.45 10.41
N VAL A 228 -27.98 5.84 9.50
CA VAL A 228 -28.14 7.02 8.64
C VAL A 228 -27.94 6.63 7.17
N GLY A 229 -28.59 7.35 6.27
CA GLY A 229 -28.45 7.20 4.82
C GLY A 229 -27.14 7.77 4.29
N PRO A 230 -26.90 7.63 2.98
CA PRO A 230 -25.67 8.10 2.33
C PRO A 230 -25.53 9.62 2.39
N ALA A 231 -24.31 10.11 2.17
CA ALA A 231 -24.01 11.54 2.19
C ALA A 231 -24.69 12.29 1.02
N GLU A 232 -25.61 13.21 1.33
CA GLU A 232 -26.23 14.12 0.36
C GLU A 232 -25.57 15.52 0.37
N GLY A 233 -24.29 15.57 0.02
CA GLY A 233 -23.53 16.83 -0.04
C GLY A 233 -23.48 17.53 1.32
N ALA A 234 -23.91 18.80 1.38
CA ALA A 234 -23.89 19.60 2.61
C ALA A 234 -25.14 19.44 3.50
N LYS A 235 -26.11 18.63 3.08
CA LYS A 235 -27.34 18.41 3.86
C LYS A 235 -27.11 17.38 4.97
N PRO A 236 -27.89 17.45 6.07
CA PRO A 236 -27.97 16.35 7.02
C PRO A 236 -28.35 15.04 6.31
N ARG A 237 -27.72 13.93 6.70
CA ARG A 237 -28.06 12.61 6.19
C ARG A 237 -29.45 12.20 6.67
N GLU A 238 -30.14 11.39 5.88
CA GLU A 238 -31.42 10.80 6.29
C GLU A 238 -31.18 9.85 7.47
N ILE A 239 -32.11 9.77 8.43
CA ILE A 239 -32.04 8.82 9.55
C ILE A 239 -32.95 7.65 9.20
N LEU A 240 -32.39 6.44 9.18
CA LEU A 240 -33.05 5.24 8.66
C LEU A 240 -33.70 4.38 9.76
N VAL A 241 -33.49 4.74 11.04
CA VAL A 241 -34.07 4.06 12.20
C VAL A 241 -35.23 4.88 12.76
N GLU A 242 -36.39 4.25 12.95
CA GLU A 242 -37.50 4.85 13.69
C GLU A 242 -37.17 4.81 15.19
N GLY A 243 -37.30 5.95 15.87
CA GLY A 243 -37.14 6.03 17.32
C GLY A 243 -38.12 5.07 18.00
N ALA A 244 -37.58 4.11 18.76
CA ALA A 244 -38.38 3.34 19.69
C ALA A 244 -38.88 4.30 20.78
N GLY A 245 -40.15 4.71 20.66
CA GLY A 245 -40.93 5.25 21.77
C GLY A 245 -41.25 4.16 22.79
#